data_AF-A0A1H9IA62-F1
#
_entry.id   AF-A0A1H9IA62-F1
#
_cell.length_a   1.000
_cell.length_b   1.000
_cell.length_c   1.000
_cell.angle_alpha   90.00
_cell.angle_beta   90.00
_cell.angle_gamma   90.00
#
_symmetry.space_group_name_H-M   'P 1'
#
loop_
_entity.id
_entity.type
_entity.pdbx_description
1 polymer ?
#
loop_
_entity_poly.entity_id
_entity_poly.type
_entity_poly.pdbx_seq_one_letter_code
_entity_poly.pdbx_strand_id
1 'polypeptide(L)'
;MKTHELNLLVENLRTGKMSEKEVIDKIAVFVIKNYPIYGLHKYDEDFRQDILLGLLERGPHLLHLFNPNYGDFFTFLYCYICTLINSKLKTCAQNSIREKLNFEECVQQYEEKEIKYHRINYQNFEVPKIPFNWKKLSTEEFQRAIKDLSLHSEEKKVLILALKSSYYLTDKQIHRICNMYGIDPEQFYQMIQYCKETLDFKRSRLEKEHQKRNFAYYHHKRYRHIIKKYQDDDFFDNKYFIKDLYIYRERKHKNSMVRLNTAFQKGYLYLRTTNKTVANVMGLSERQVNYYMRSVRNEYKNQEDLPEKSTSSDTEIQIAEKE
;
A
#
# COMPACT_ATOMS: atom_id res chain seq x y z
N MET A 1 -29.12 -50.66 0.47
CA MET A 1 -30.20 -50.08 1.29
C MET A 1 -31.03 -49.20 0.39
N LYS A 2 -32.34 -49.45 0.29
CA LYS A 2 -33.28 -48.55 -0.41
C LYS A 2 -33.69 -47.40 0.53
N THR A 3 -34.16 -46.27 0.00
CA THR A 3 -34.64 -45.11 0.78
C THR A 3 -35.65 -45.49 1.88
N HIS A 4 -36.46 -46.51 1.63
CA HIS A 4 -37.44 -47.03 2.57
C HIS A 4 -36.82 -47.66 3.84
N GLU A 5 -35.60 -48.21 3.75
CA GLU A 5 -34.91 -48.83 4.88
C GLU A 5 -34.33 -47.79 5.85
N LEU A 6 -34.08 -46.56 5.40
CA LEU A 6 -33.58 -45.46 6.25
C LEU A 6 -34.68 -44.88 7.16
N ASN A 7 -35.89 -44.71 6.64
CA ASN A 7 -37.04 -44.26 7.44
C ASN A 7 -37.34 -45.28 8.56
N LEU A 8 -37.21 -46.57 8.26
CA LEU A 8 -37.44 -47.68 9.18
C LEU A 8 -36.41 -47.72 10.33
N LEU A 9 -35.18 -47.24 10.11
CA LEU A 9 -34.17 -47.09 11.18
C LEU A 9 -34.57 -46.07 12.23
N VAL A 10 -35.19 -44.96 11.82
CA VAL A 10 -35.66 -43.91 12.72
C VAL A 10 -36.92 -44.34 13.48
N GLU A 11 -37.79 -45.12 12.86
CA GLU A 11 -38.94 -45.73 13.54
C GLU A 11 -38.52 -46.79 14.57
N ASN A 12 -37.49 -47.58 14.27
CA ASN A 12 -36.91 -48.56 15.21
C ASN A 12 -36.23 -47.89 16.41
N LEU A 13 -35.66 -46.70 16.22
CA LEU A 13 -35.15 -45.88 17.31
C LEU A 13 -36.29 -45.42 18.24
N ARG A 14 -37.37 -44.88 17.66
CA ARG A 14 -38.54 -44.38 18.42
C ARG A 14 -39.27 -45.47 19.19
N THR A 15 -39.26 -46.69 18.68
CA THR A 15 -39.86 -47.87 19.33
C THR A 15 -38.91 -48.56 20.31
N GLY A 16 -37.70 -48.03 20.53
CA GLY A 16 -36.72 -48.54 21.49
C GLY A 16 -36.05 -49.86 21.09
N LYS A 17 -36.21 -50.29 19.83
CA LYS A 17 -35.66 -51.56 19.31
C LYS A 17 -34.17 -51.48 18.98
N MET A 18 -33.62 -50.28 18.87
CA MET A 18 -32.20 -50.03 18.57
C MET A 18 -31.69 -48.85 19.37
N SER A 19 -30.41 -48.88 19.73
CA SER A 19 -29.76 -47.74 20.38
C SER A 19 -29.40 -46.64 19.37
N GLU A 20 -29.27 -45.40 19.84
CA GLU A 20 -28.88 -44.26 19.01
C GLU A 20 -27.55 -44.47 18.27
N LYS A 21 -26.56 -45.06 18.95
CA LYS A 21 -25.26 -45.36 18.37
C LYS A 21 -25.36 -46.34 17.21
N GLU A 22 -26.10 -47.44 17.37
CA GLU A 22 -26.27 -48.44 16.31
C GLU A 22 -27.01 -47.88 15.09
N VAL A 23 -27.94 -46.94 15.30
CA VAL A 23 -28.64 -46.25 14.21
C VAL A 23 -27.69 -45.33 13.45
N ILE A 24 -26.88 -44.55 14.16
CA ILE A 24 -25.87 -43.66 13.56
C ILE A 24 -24.82 -44.47 12.80
N ASP A 25 -24.36 -45.59 13.33
CA ASP A 25 -23.40 -46.47 12.66
C ASP A 25 -23.96 -47.04 11.36
N LYS A 26 -25.24 -47.45 11.35
CA LYS A 26 -25.91 -47.91 10.12
C LYS A 26 -26.09 -46.78 9.11
N ILE A 27 -26.38 -45.56 9.56
CA ILE A 27 -26.45 -44.37 8.70
C ILE A 27 -25.06 -44.05 8.13
N ALA A 28 -24.01 -44.11 8.94
CA ALA A 28 -22.63 -43.88 8.51
C ALA A 28 -22.21 -44.91 7.44
N VAL A 29 -22.48 -46.20 7.67
CA VAL A 29 -22.25 -47.26 6.67
C VAL A 29 -23.03 -47.02 5.39
N PHE A 30 -24.27 -46.52 5.49
CA PHE A 30 -25.07 -46.15 4.32
C PHE A 30 -24.41 -45.02 3.52
N VAL A 31 -23.93 -43.98 4.21
CA VAL A 31 -23.26 -42.83 3.58
C VAL A 31 -21.95 -43.24 2.93
N ILE A 32 -21.15 -44.10 3.58
CA ILE A 32 -19.92 -44.66 3.00
C ILE A 32 -20.24 -45.49 1.75
N LYS A 33 -21.27 -46.33 1.75
CA LYS A 33 -21.59 -47.14 0.56
C LYS A 33 -22.15 -46.32 -0.60
N ASN A 34 -22.69 -45.13 -0.30
CA ASN A 34 -23.40 -44.29 -1.27
C ASN A 34 -22.81 -42.87 -1.34
N TYR A 35 -21.53 -42.69 -1.04
CA TYR A 35 -20.88 -41.37 -1.05
C TYR A 35 -21.03 -40.60 -2.38
N PRO A 36 -21.14 -41.25 -3.58
CA PRO A 36 -21.36 -40.50 -4.81
C PRO A 36 -22.67 -39.71 -4.84
N ILE A 37 -23.72 -40.21 -4.16
CA ILE A 37 -25.05 -39.55 -4.09
C ILE A 37 -24.92 -38.17 -3.45
N TYR A 38 -24.06 -38.04 -2.44
CA TYR A 38 -23.83 -36.79 -1.72
C TYR A 38 -22.77 -35.89 -2.38
N GLY A 39 -22.31 -36.24 -3.59
CA GLY A 39 -21.26 -35.50 -4.29
C GLY A 39 -19.86 -35.67 -3.68
N LEU A 40 -19.69 -36.60 -2.75
CA LEU A 40 -18.41 -36.80 -2.03
C LEU A 40 -17.32 -37.44 -2.90
N HIS A 41 -17.67 -38.04 -4.03
CA HIS A 41 -16.73 -38.65 -4.99
C HIS A 41 -15.75 -37.63 -5.61
N LYS A 42 -16.05 -36.33 -5.49
CA LYS A 42 -15.22 -35.23 -6.01
C LYS A 42 -14.07 -34.86 -5.09
N TYR A 43 -14.05 -35.38 -3.88
CA TYR A 43 -13.09 -35.04 -2.84
C TYR A 43 -12.22 -36.25 -2.48
N ASP A 44 -11.04 -35.98 -1.92
CA ASP A 44 -10.09 -36.99 -1.49
C ASP A 44 -10.62 -37.85 -0.33
N GLU A 45 -9.89 -38.92 -0.01
CA GLU A 45 -10.27 -39.83 1.09
C GLU A 45 -10.27 -39.11 2.44
N ASP A 46 -9.31 -38.22 2.67
CA ASP A 46 -9.17 -37.47 3.91
C ASP A 46 -10.38 -36.57 4.16
N PHE A 47 -10.81 -35.79 3.16
CA PHE A 47 -12.01 -34.96 3.27
C PHE A 47 -13.27 -35.81 3.50
N ARG A 48 -13.37 -36.97 2.84
CA ARG A 48 -14.50 -37.90 3.05
C ARG A 48 -14.55 -38.45 4.46
N GLN A 49 -13.41 -38.85 5.01
CA GLN A 49 -13.32 -39.30 6.41
C GLN A 49 -13.69 -38.19 7.38
N ASP A 50 -13.27 -36.96 7.11
CA ASP A 50 -13.60 -35.80 7.93
C ASP A 50 -15.11 -35.49 7.99
N ILE A 51 -15.81 -35.69 6.88
CA ILE A 51 -17.27 -35.57 6.82
C ILE A 51 -17.94 -36.70 7.60
N LEU A 52 -17.40 -37.92 7.50
CA LEU A 52 -17.90 -39.07 8.24
C LEU A 52 -17.72 -38.91 9.75
N LEU A 53 -16.56 -38.42 10.19
CA LEU A 53 -16.31 -38.10 11.60
C LEU A 53 -17.29 -37.03 12.11
N GLY A 54 -17.51 -35.97 11.32
CA GLY A 54 -18.51 -34.95 11.65
C GLY A 54 -19.94 -35.51 11.74
N LEU A 55 -20.27 -36.51 10.92
CA LEU A 55 -21.54 -37.23 10.98
C LEU A 55 -21.63 -38.10 12.25
N LEU A 56 -20.57 -38.79 12.65
CA LEU A 56 -20.57 -39.63 13.86
C LEU A 56 -20.64 -38.78 15.14
N GLU A 57 -19.88 -37.68 15.19
CA GLU A 57 -19.87 -36.76 16.35
C GLU A 57 -21.21 -36.05 16.56
N ARG A 58 -21.85 -35.62 15.47
CA ARG A 58 -23.08 -34.81 15.51
C ARG A 58 -24.34 -35.60 15.12
N GLY A 59 -24.18 -36.89 14.81
CA GLY A 59 -25.25 -37.79 14.40
C GLY A 59 -26.41 -37.93 15.38
N PRO A 60 -26.19 -37.91 16.72
CA PRO A 60 -27.31 -37.94 17.66
C PRO A 60 -28.21 -36.71 17.52
N HIS A 61 -27.61 -35.54 17.24
CA HIS A 61 -28.35 -34.30 17.05
C HIS A 61 -29.22 -34.33 15.79
N LEU A 62 -28.75 -34.96 14.71
CA LEU A 62 -29.54 -35.21 13.51
C LEU A 62 -30.84 -35.99 13.85
N LEU A 63 -30.73 -37.04 14.67
CA LEU A 63 -31.87 -37.88 15.01
C LEU A 63 -32.91 -37.14 15.87
N HIS A 64 -32.47 -36.28 16.80
CA HIS A 64 -33.37 -35.47 17.62
C HIS A 64 -34.09 -34.36 16.83
N LEU A 65 -33.42 -33.78 15.82
CA LEU A 65 -33.99 -32.71 15.01
C LEU A 65 -34.97 -33.21 13.93
N PHE A 66 -34.91 -34.49 13.57
CA PHE A 66 -35.74 -35.03 12.51
C PHE A 66 -37.22 -35.14 12.92
N ASN A 67 -38.08 -34.50 12.13
CA ASN A 67 -39.52 -34.57 12.28
C ASN A 67 -40.17 -35.15 11.01
N PRO A 68 -40.79 -36.34 11.09
CA PRO A 68 -41.36 -37.04 9.94
C PRO A 68 -42.57 -36.32 9.33
N ASN A 69 -43.18 -35.37 10.05
CA ASN A 69 -44.30 -34.58 9.53
C ASN A 69 -43.87 -33.66 8.37
N TYR A 70 -42.57 -33.38 8.22
CA TYR A 70 -42.03 -32.43 7.24
C TYR A 70 -41.31 -33.09 6.06
N GLY A 71 -41.15 -34.43 6.04
CA GLY A 71 -40.59 -35.15 4.90
C GLY A 71 -39.80 -36.41 5.26
N ASP A 72 -39.26 -37.06 4.22
CA ASP A 72 -38.46 -38.28 4.35
C ASP A 72 -37.11 -38.05 5.02
N PHE A 73 -36.67 -39.04 5.81
CA PHE A 73 -35.38 -38.99 6.51
C PHE A 73 -34.22 -38.91 5.53
N PHE A 74 -34.31 -39.57 4.38
CA PHE A 74 -33.27 -39.50 3.35
C PHE A 74 -33.02 -38.06 2.87
N THR A 75 -34.08 -37.30 2.60
CA THR A 75 -33.96 -35.90 2.17
C THR A 75 -33.34 -35.04 3.26
N PHE A 76 -33.75 -35.26 4.51
CA PHE A 76 -33.18 -34.57 5.66
C PHE A 76 -31.70 -34.90 5.87
N LEU A 77 -31.33 -36.18 5.77
CA LEU A 77 -29.95 -36.67 5.84
C LEU A 77 -29.10 -36.09 4.70
N TYR A 78 -29.64 -36.02 3.49
CA TYR A 78 -28.98 -35.41 2.33
C TYR A 78 -28.66 -33.94 2.60
N CYS A 79 -29.64 -33.15 3.02
CA CYS A 79 -29.43 -31.75 3.39
C CYS A 79 -28.39 -31.62 4.51
N TYR A 80 -28.45 -32.46 5.52
CA TYR A 80 -27.51 -32.46 6.63
C TYR A 80 -26.06 -32.73 6.17
N ILE A 81 -25.84 -33.75 5.35
CA ILE A 81 -24.51 -34.05 4.81
C ILE A 81 -24.01 -32.90 3.93
N CYS A 82 -24.86 -32.30 3.10
CA CYS A 82 -24.50 -31.11 2.34
C CYS A 82 -24.10 -29.93 3.24
N THR A 83 -24.76 -29.74 4.39
CA THR A 83 -24.35 -28.69 5.35
C THR A 83 -22.98 -28.98 5.98
N LEU A 84 -22.68 -30.24 6.30
CA LEU A 84 -21.36 -30.63 6.80
C LEU A 84 -20.27 -30.36 5.75
N ILE A 85 -20.53 -30.71 4.48
CA ILE A 85 -19.61 -30.45 3.36
C ILE A 85 -19.36 -28.94 3.22
N ASN A 86 -20.42 -28.14 3.16
CA ASN A 86 -20.29 -26.68 3.02
C ASN A 86 -19.58 -26.04 4.21
N SER A 87 -19.86 -26.52 5.43
CA SER A 87 -19.16 -26.05 6.63
C SER A 87 -17.67 -26.36 6.57
N LYS A 88 -17.29 -27.58 6.16
CA LYS A 88 -15.88 -27.97 6.03
C LYS A 88 -15.17 -27.20 4.93
N LEU A 89 -15.78 -27.04 3.75
CA LEU A 89 -15.23 -26.22 2.67
C LEU A 89 -14.98 -24.78 3.13
N LYS A 90 -15.92 -24.19 3.88
CA LYS A 90 -15.76 -22.85 4.45
C LYS A 90 -14.59 -22.80 5.43
N THR A 91 -14.45 -23.78 6.31
CA THR A 91 -13.32 -23.86 7.26
C THR A 91 -11.99 -24.02 6.54
N CYS A 92 -11.91 -24.89 5.52
CA CYS A 92 -10.69 -25.06 4.73
C CYS A 92 -10.29 -23.77 4.00
N ALA A 93 -11.25 -23.07 3.41
CA ALA A 93 -10.99 -21.78 2.77
C ALA A 93 -10.49 -20.73 3.78
N GLN A 94 -11.10 -20.67 4.97
CA GLN A 94 -10.67 -19.77 6.04
C GLN A 94 -9.26 -20.10 6.55
N ASN A 95 -8.95 -21.38 6.75
CA ASN A 95 -7.64 -21.84 7.18
C ASN A 95 -6.57 -21.54 6.11
N SER A 96 -6.86 -21.79 4.83
CA SER A 96 -5.93 -21.46 3.74
C SER A 96 -5.65 -19.95 3.65
N ILE A 97 -6.65 -19.10 3.85
CA ILE A 97 -6.45 -17.64 3.92
C ILE A 97 -5.59 -17.29 5.13
N ARG A 98 -5.86 -17.87 6.30
CA ARG A 98 -5.10 -17.62 7.52
C ARG A 98 -3.65 -18.06 7.38
N GLU A 99 -3.39 -19.22 6.80
CA GLU A 99 -2.03 -19.73 6.55
C GLU A 99 -1.27 -18.82 5.60
N LYS A 100 -1.91 -18.33 4.53
CA LYS A 100 -1.29 -17.36 3.61
C LYS A 100 -0.96 -16.04 4.31
N LEU A 101 -1.87 -15.52 5.13
CA LEU A 101 -1.63 -14.31 5.91
C LEU A 101 -0.50 -14.49 6.91
N ASN A 102 -0.48 -15.61 7.64
CA ASN A 102 0.58 -15.93 8.59
C ASN A 102 1.93 -16.11 7.87
N PHE A 103 1.93 -16.75 6.69
CA PHE A 103 3.14 -16.90 5.89
C PHE A 103 3.64 -15.53 5.39
N GLU A 104 2.77 -14.68 4.86
CA GLU A 104 3.12 -13.30 4.46
C GLU A 104 3.67 -12.48 5.64
N GLU A 105 3.07 -12.61 6.83
CA GLU A 105 3.54 -11.95 8.06
C GLU A 105 4.90 -12.50 8.50
N CYS A 106 5.10 -13.81 8.46
CA CYS A 106 6.40 -14.43 8.73
C CYS A 106 7.45 -13.96 7.73
N VAL A 107 7.15 -13.93 6.43
CA VAL A 107 8.06 -13.43 5.39
C VAL A 107 8.41 -11.96 5.65
N GLN A 108 7.43 -11.10 5.96
CA GLN A 108 7.68 -9.71 6.33
C GLN A 108 8.57 -9.60 7.58
N GLN A 109 8.31 -10.39 8.62
CA GLN A 109 9.17 -10.42 9.81
C GLN A 109 10.58 -10.92 9.49
N TYR A 110 10.73 -11.86 8.55
CA TYR A 110 12.03 -12.33 8.08
C TYR A 110 12.75 -11.26 7.26
N GLU A 111 12.07 -10.57 6.34
CA GLU A 111 12.61 -9.45 5.56
C GLU A 111 13.01 -8.29 6.48
N GLU A 112 12.17 -7.93 7.46
CA GLU A 112 12.50 -6.93 8.48
C GLU A 112 13.72 -7.35 9.32
N LYS A 113 13.82 -8.63 9.67
CA LYS A 113 15.01 -9.18 10.35
C LYS A 113 16.22 -9.20 9.42
N GLU A 114 16.07 -9.51 8.14
CA GLU A 114 17.17 -9.54 7.16
C GLU A 114 17.71 -8.11 6.90
N ILE A 115 16.83 -7.11 6.89
CA ILE A 115 17.19 -5.69 6.92
C ILE A 115 17.90 -5.34 8.22
N LYS A 116 17.49 -5.90 9.37
CA LYS A 116 18.15 -5.74 10.67
C LYS A 116 19.51 -6.46 10.75
N TYR A 117 19.70 -7.55 10.00
CA TYR A 117 20.89 -8.40 10.01
C TYR A 117 21.80 -8.25 8.78
N HIS A 118 21.55 -7.26 7.90
CA HIS A 118 22.65 -6.54 7.25
C HIS A 118 23.50 -5.95 8.39
N ARG A 119 24.51 -6.72 8.80
CA ARG A 119 25.48 -6.34 9.83
C ARG A 119 26.29 -5.15 9.31
N ILE A 120 25.73 -3.96 9.46
CA ILE A 120 26.56 -2.82 9.83
C ILE A 120 27.15 -3.22 11.18
N ASN A 121 28.47 -3.36 11.24
CA ASN A 121 29.15 -3.72 12.48
C ASN A 121 29.05 -2.52 13.44
N TYR A 122 28.03 -2.53 14.31
CA TYR A 122 27.72 -1.42 15.23
C TYR A 122 28.66 -1.34 16.45
N GLN A 123 29.67 -2.21 16.57
CA GLN A 123 30.51 -2.25 17.78
C GLN A 123 31.35 -0.99 18.01
N ASN A 124 31.53 -0.12 17.01
CA ASN A 124 32.31 1.12 17.13
C ASN A 124 31.58 2.39 16.69
N PHE A 125 30.25 2.39 16.56
CA PHE A 125 29.53 3.66 16.45
C PHE A 125 29.27 4.20 17.85
N GLU A 126 30.31 4.77 18.46
CA GLU A 126 30.05 5.94 19.29
C GLU A 126 29.16 6.85 18.44
N VAL A 127 28.01 7.30 18.95
CA VAL A 127 27.28 8.43 18.35
C VAL A 127 28.37 9.46 18.09
N PRO A 128 28.69 9.82 16.83
CA PRO A 128 29.80 10.71 16.58
C PRO A 128 29.54 11.92 17.46
N LYS A 129 30.37 12.12 18.49
CA LYS A 129 30.39 13.36 19.25
C LYS A 129 30.63 14.38 18.18
N ILE A 130 29.57 15.08 17.77
CA ILE A 130 29.60 15.99 16.64
C ILE A 130 30.78 16.90 16.97
N PRO A 131 31.92 16.76 16.28
CA PRO A 131 33.19 17.27 16.81
C PRO A 131 33.20 18.80 16.83
N PHE A 132 32.19 19.39 16.21
CA PHE A 132 31.96 20.80 16.12
C PHE A 132 30.49 21.06 16.48
N ASN A 133 30.26 21.69 17.64
CA ASN A 133 28.94 22.22 17.95
C ASN A 133 28.80 23.51 17.15
N TRP A 134 28.21 23.44 15.96
CA TRP A 134 28.10 24.59 15.06
C TRP A 134 27.34 25.68 15.81
N LYS A 135 27.98 26.83 16.04
CA LYS A 135 27.30 27.96 16.65
C LYS A 135 26.18 28.37 15.70
N LYS A 136 24.93 28.08 16.07
CA LYS A 136 23.77 28.50 15.28
C LYS A 136 23.76 30.02 15.24
N LEU A 137 24.04 30.59 14.07
CA LEU A 137 23.90 32.02 13.83
C LEU A 137 22.43 32.42 14.02
N SER A 138 22.23 33.53 14.73
CA SER A 138 20.94 34.18 14.86
C SER A 138 20.54 34.84 13.55
N THR A 139 19.23 35.10 13.39
CA THR A 139 18.73 35.83 12.21
C THR A 139 19.37 37.21 12.05
N GLU A 140 19.75 37.86 13.15
CA GLU A 140 20.40 39.18 13.14
C GLU A 140 21.84 39.12 12.64
N GLU A 141 22.55 38.01 12.90
CA GLU A 141 23.90 37.79 12.37
C GLU A 141 23.86 37.49 10.86
N PHE A 142 22.88 36.72 10.38
CA PHE A 142 22.66 36.53 8.94
C PHE A 142 22.41 37.86 8.22
N GLN A 143 21.58 38.73 8.81
CA GLN A 143 21.26 40.03 8.24
C GLN A 143 22.48 40.95 8.18
N ARG A 144 23.36 40.91 9.18
CA ARG A 144 24.62 41.67 9.18
C ARG A 144 25.54 41.18 8.07
N ALA A 145 25.77 39.87 8.00
CA ALA A 145 26.60 39.27 6.95
C ALA A 145 26.14 39.66 5.53
N ILE A 146 24.83 39.64 5.28
CA ILE A 146 24.27 40.05 3.97
C ILE A 146 24.40 41.56 3.72
N LYS A 147 24.20 42.39 4.74
CA LYS A 147 24.34 43.85 4.59
C LYS A 147 25.77 44.23 4.23
N ASP A 148 26.75 43.56 4.82
CA ASP A 148 28.17 43.81 4.57
C ASP A 148 28.58 43.48 3.13
N LEU A 149 27.86 42.57 2.46
CA LEU A 149 28.09 42.19 1.07
C LEU A 149 27.60 43.22 0.03
N SER A 150 26.81 44.23 0.43
CA SER A 150 26.33 45.31 -0.46
C SER A 150 25.67 44.86 -1.78
N LEU A 151 24.96 43.72 -1.76
CA LEU A 151 24.47 43.03 -2.97
C LEU A 151 23.60 43.89 -3.90
N HIS A 152 23.85 43.77 -5.21
CA HIS A 152 23.05 44.34 -6.29
C HIS A 152 21.72 43.59 -6.51
N SER A 153 20.83 44.15 -7.34
CA SER A 153 19.49 43.61 -7.59
C SER A 153 19.50 42.17 -8.14
N GLU A 154 20.38 41.87 -9.10
CA GLU A 154 20.49 40.53 -9.70
C GLU A 154 21.03 39.49 -8.72
N GLU A 155 22.02 39.87 -7.93
CA GLU A 155 22.64 39.01 -6.92
C GLU A 155 21.63 38.65 -5.82
N LYS A 156 20.80 39.62 -5.42
CA LYS A 156 19.67 39.39 -4.51
C LYS A 156 18.68 38.39 -5.10
N LYS A 157 18.36 38.46 -6.40
CA LYS A 157 17.47 37.48 -7.04
C LYS A 157 18.04 36.07 -6.97
N VAL A 158 19.33 35.88 -7.28
CA VAL A 158 19.99 34.57 -7.26
C VAL A 158 20.04 34.01 -5.84
N LEU A 159 20.42 34.83 -4.86
CA LEU A 159 20.47 34.42 -3.46
C LEU A 159 19.09 34.06 -2.91
N ILE A 160 18.06 34.85 -3.24
CA ILE A 160 16.66 34.54 -2.91
C ILE A 160 16.24 33.22 -3.55
N LEU A 161 16.59 32.99 -4.82
CA LEU A 161 16.26 31.75 -5.51
C LEU A 161 16.93 30.54 -4.84
N ALA A 162 18.21 30.67 -4.47
CA ALA A 162 18.96 29.65 -3.75
C ALA A 162 18.34 29.33 -2.38
N LEU A 163 18.00 30.35 -1.59
CA LEU A 163 17.31 30.16 -0.30
C LEU A 163 15.90 29.59 -0.46
N LYS A 164 15.23 29.85 -1.60
CA LYS A 164 13.94 29.26 -1.96
C LYS A 164 14.03 27.78 -2.29
N SER A 165 15.09 27.40 -3.00
CA SER A 165 15.41 26.03 -3.39
C SER A 165 16.35 25.34 -2.42
N SER A 166 16.49 25.84 -1.19
CA SER A 166 17.49 25.37 -0.20
C SER A 166 17.50 23.85 0.02
N TYR A 167 16.36 23.18 -0.15
CA TYR A 167 16.24 21.73 -0.03
C TYR A 167 16.90 20.96 -1.19
N TYR A 168 16.93 21.53 -2.39
CA TYR A 168 17.40 20.88 -3.62
C TYR A 168 18.80 21.31 -4.05
N LEU A 169 19.46 22.21 -3.29
CA LEU A 169 20.82 22.64 -3.59
C LEU A 169 21.84 21.55 -3.27
N THR A 170 22.77 21.35 -4.20
CA THR A 170 23.95 20.49 -4.03
C THR A 170 25.15 21.30 -3.55
N ASP A 171 26.08 20.67 -2.84
CA ASP A 171 27.27 21.34 -2.30
C ASP A 171 28.09 22.05 -3.40
N LYS A 172 28.18 21.45 -4.59
CA LYS A 172 28.82 22.08 -5.77
C LYS A 172 28.15 23.40 -6.16
N GLN A 173 26.82 23.46 -6.13
CA GLN A 173 26.07 24.69 -6.42
C GLN A 173 26.24 25.73 -5.31
N ILE A 174 26.27 25.29 -4.05
CA ILE A 174 26.50 26.16 -2.89
C ILE A 174 27.88 26.82 -3.03
N HIS A 175 28.94 26.05 -3.26
CA HIS A 175 30.28 26.59 -3.47
C HIS A 175 30.37 27.54 -4.67
N ARG A 176 29.67 27.24 -5.77
CA ARG A 176 29.62 28.14 -6.94
C ARG A 176 28.99 29.49 -6.59
N ILE A 177 27.89 29.49 -5.85
CA ILE A 177 27.20 30.71 -5.40
C ILE A 177 28.10 31.51 -4.45
N CYS A 178 28.75 30.84 -3.48
CA CYS A 178 29.67 31.49 -2.55
C CYS A 178 30.85 32.16 -3.28
N ASN A 179 31.46 31.44 -4.23
CA ASN A 179 32.58 31.96 -5.02
C ASN A 179 32.15 33.12 -5.93
N MET A 180 30.93 33.09 -6.47
CA MET A 180 30.42 34.15 -7.35
C MET A 180 30.15 35.46 -6.62
N TYR A 181 29.66 35.39 -5.38
CA TYR A 181 29.20 36.56 -4.63
C TYR A 181 30.08 36.91 -3.42
N GLY A 182 31.21 36.23 -3.24
CA GLY A 182 32.13 36.46 -2.13
C GLY A 182 31.53 36.16 -0.76
N ILE A 183 30.54 35.27 -0.68
CA ILE A 183 29.87 34.90 0.58
C ILE A 183 30.72 33.83 1.26
N ASP A 184 30.93 33.99 2.57
CA ASP A 184 31.56 32.95 3.37
C ASP A 184 30.77 31.63 3.26
N PRO A 185 31.40 30.52 2.80
CA PRO A 185 30.70 29.26 2.62
C PRO A 185 30.04 28.76 3.90
N GLU A 186 30.70 28.91 5.04
CA GLU A 186 30.19 28.42 6.32
C GLU A 186 28.92 29.16 6.72
N GLN A 187 28.91 30.50 6.64
CA GLN A 187 27.70 31.31 6.84
C GLN A 187 26.57 30.92 5.88
N PHE A 188 26.86 30.70 4.59
CA PHE A 188 25.84 30.35 3.62
C PHE A 188 25.24 28.95 3.87
N TYR A 189 26.07 27.97 4.27
CA TYR A 189 25.58 26.67 4.72
C TYR A 189 24.66 26.79 5.93
N GLN A 190 24.98 27.64 6.90
CA GLN A 190 24.12 27.87 8.07
C GLN A 190 22.78 28.50 7.69
N MET A 191 22.76 29.44 6.74
CA MET A 191 21.52 30.04 6.22
C MET A 191 20.65 29.01 5.50
N ILE A 192 21.27 28.14 4.69
CA ILE A 192 20.58 27.03 4.01
C ILE A 192 20.01 26.06 5.05
N GLN A 193 20.78 25.74 6.09
CA GLN A 193 20.36 24.82 7.14
C GLN A 193 19.19 25.38 7.94
N TYR A 194 19.23 26.66 8.34
CA TYR A 194 18.10 27.35 8.95
C TYR A 194 16.85 27.27 8.07
N CYS A 195 17.00 27.52 6.78
CA CYS A 195 15.94 27.37 5.80
C CYS A 195 15.39 25.92 5.74
N LYS A 196 16.26 24.91 5.76
CA LYS A 196 15.87 23.48 5.77
C LYS A 196 15.10 23.09 7.03
N GLU A 197 15.52 23.55 8.21
CA GLU A 197 14.82 23.28 9.49
C GLU A 197 13.36 23.76 9.45
N THR A 198 13.08 24.90 8.79
CA THR A 198 11.69 25.38 8.64
C THR A 198 10.82 24.52 7.69
N LEU A 199 11.40 23.57 6.97
CA LEU A 199 10.70 22.71 6.02
C LEU A 199 10.27 21.38 6.60
N ASP A 200 10.63 21.03 7.84
CA ASP A 200 10.37 19.70 8.41
C ASP A 200 8.87 19.31 8.40
N PHE A 201 7.99 20.26 8.70
CA PHE A 201 6.54 20.04 8.59
C PHE A 201 6.10 19.77 7.14
N LYS A 202 6.65 20.52 6.17
CA LYS A 202 6.36 20.34 4.75
C LYS A 202 6.93 19.01 4.23
N ARG A 203 8.10 18.60 4.71
CA ARG A 203 8.74 17.32 4.41
C ARG A 203 7.87 16.16 4.89
N SER A 204 7.44 16.21 6.14
CA SER A 204 6.53 15.21 6.71
C SER A 204 5.21 15.11 5.93
N ARG A 205 4.66 16.25 5.49
CA ARG A 205 3.46 16.28 4.64
C ARG A 205 3.73 15.67 3.26
N LEU A 206 4.84 16.00 2.63
CA LEU A 206 5.23 15.47 1.32
C LEU A 206 5.34 13.94 1.35
N GLU A 207 5.97 13.41 2.40
CA GLU A 207 6.12 11.96 2.61
C GLU A 207 4.77 11.27 2.74
N LYS A 208 3.84 11.84 3.51
CA LYS A 208 2.45 11.33 3.59
C LYS A 208 1.75 11.35 2.24
N GLU A 209 1.96 12.37 1.41
CA GLU A 209 1.38 12.42 0.05
C GLU A 209 2.03 11.39 -0.90
N HIS A 210 3.34 11.13 -0.77
CA HIS A 210 3.99 10.02 -1.47
C HIS A 210 3.41 8.66 -1.06
N GLN A 211 3.22 8.42 0.23
CA GLN A 211 2.61 7.20 0.73
C GLN A 211 1.18 7.03 0.21
N LYS A 212 0.35 8.09 0.24
CA LYS A 212 -1.00 8.07 -0.34
C LYS A 212 -0.99 7.75 -1.84
N ARG A 213 -0.03 8.30 -2.59
CA ARG A 213 0.12 8.03 -4.02
C ARG A 213 0.48 6.56 -4.27
N ASN A 214 1.47 6.04 -3.54
CA ASN A 214 1.93 4.66 -3.67
C ASN A 214 0.81 3.68 -3.28
N PHE A 215 0.08 3.98 -2.20
CA PHE A 215 -1.11 3.22 -1.79
C PHE A 215 -2.19 3.22 -2.87
N ALA A 216 -2.51 4.38 -3.44
CA ALA A 216 -3.49 4.48 -4.52
C ALA A 216 -3.06 3.69 -5.76
N TYR A 217 -1.78 3.74 -6.13
CA TYR A 217 -1.22 2.96 -7.23
C TYR A 217 -1.35 1.45 -6.99
N TYR A 218 -0.92 0.98 -5.83
CA TYR A 218 -0.98 -0.43 -5.44
C TYR A 218 -2.42 -0.97 -5.52
N HIS A 219 -3.37 -0.27 -4.89
CA HIS A 219 -4.77 -0.71 -4.89
C HIS A 219 -5.41 -0.64 -6.27
N HIS A 220 -5.11 0.40 -7.07
CA HIS A 220 -5.55 0.45 -8.47
C HIS A 220 -5.06 -0.77 -9.26
N LYS A 221 -3.78 -1.13 -9.16
CA LYS A 221 -3.21 -2.29 -9.84
C LYS A 221 -3.81 -3.61 -9.35
N ARG A 222 -3.94 -3.77 -8.04
CA ARG A 222 -4.56 -4.95 -7.40
C ARG A 222 -5.99 -5.17 -7.87
N TYR A 223 -6.84 -4.15 -7.80
CA TYR A 223 -8.24 -4.28 -8.23
C TYR A 223 -8.34 -4.50 -9.74
N ARG A 224 -7.50 -3.85 -10.55
CA ARG A 224 -7.42 -4.12 -11.99
C ARG A 224 -7.09 -5.58 -12.29
N HIS A 225 -6.18 -6.19 -11.54
CA HIS A 225 -5.82 -7.61 -11.70
C HIS A 225 -6.98 -8.53 -11.29
N ILE A 226 -7.67 -8.22 -10.18
CA ILE A 226 -8.87 -8.95 -9.74
C ILE A 226 -9.98 -8.88 -10.79
N ILE A 227 -10.26 -7.68 -11.34
CA ILE A 227 -11.27 -7.49 -12.40
C ILE A 227 -10.95 -8.34 -13.63
N LYS A 228 -9.67 -8.43 -14.03
CA LYS A 228 -9.24 -9.29 -15.15
C LYS A 228 -9.50 -10.77 -14.89
N LYS A 229 -9.16 -11.29 -13.70
CA LYS A 229 -9.46 -12.69 -13.35
C LYS A 229 -10.96 -13.01 -13.42
N TYR A 230 -11.80 -12.08 -12.98
CA TYR A 230 -13.25 -12.18 -13.13
C TYR A 230 -13.74 -11.96 -14.58
N GLN A 231 -12.90 -11.63 -15.56
CA GLN A 231 -13.29 -11.67 -16.97
C GLN A 231 -13.01 -13.05 -17.59
N ASP A 232 -12.04 -13.80 -17.04
CA ASP A 232 -11.60 -15.06 -17.61
C ASP A 232 -12.40 -16.30 -17.09
N ASP A 233 -12.96 -16.25 -15.87
CA ASP A 233 -13.65 -17.40 -15.24
C ASP A 233 -15.18 -17.39 -15.45
N ASP A 234 -15.73 -17.89 -16.56
CA ASP A 234 -17.16 -17.77 -16.97
C ASP A 234 -18.25 -18.48 -16.13
N PHE A 235 -17.94 -19.02 -14.94
CA PHE A 235 -18.92 -19.73 -14.11
C PHE A 235 -19.21 -18.95 -12.80
N PHE A 236 -20.49 -18.71 -12.47
CA PHE A 236 -21.11 -18.28 -11.18
C PHE A 236 -21.96 -16.98 -11.20
N ASP A 237 -23.23 -17.09 -10.78
CA ASP A 237 -24.25 -16.02 -10.78
C ASP A 237 -24.00 -14.84 -9.83
N ASN A 238 -23.21 -15.01 -8.76
CA ASN A 238 -22.91 -13.93 -7.80
C ASN A 238 -21.79 -12.95 -8.25
N LYS A 239 -21.27 -13.13 -9.47
CA LYS A 239 -20.05 -12.48 -9.98
C LYS A 239 -20.25 -10.99 -10.32
N TYR A 240 -21.45 -10.60 -10.76
CA TYR A 240 -21.73 -9.24 -11.23
C TYR A 240 -21.62 -8.19 -10.11
N PHE A 241 -22.25 -8.44 -8.95
CA PHE A 241 -22.19 -7.52 -7.81
C PHE A 241 -20.76 -7.34 -7.26
N ILE A 242 -19.99 -8.42 -7.20
CA ILE A 242 -18.60 -8.40 -6.72
C ILE A 242 -17.70 -7.66 -7.72
N LYS A 243 -17.90 -7.87 -9.02
CA LYS A 243 -17.15 -7.18 -10.09
C LYS A 243 -17.40 -5.68 -10.08
N ASP A 244 -18.66 -5.25 -9.96
CA ASP A 244 -19.01 -3.83 -9.92
C ASP A 244 -18.43 -3.12 -8.69
N LEU A 245 -18.41 -3.79 -7.53
CA LEU A 245 -17.74 -3.30 -6.33
C LEU A 245 -16.24 -3.07 -6.56
N TYR A 246 -15.55 -4.01 -7.21
CA TYR A 246 -14.12 -3.87 -7.52
C TYR A 246 -13.85 -2.81 -8.59
N ILE A 247 -14.72 -2.65 -9.59
CA ILE A 247 -14.65 -1.56 -10.58
C ILE A 247 -14.78 -0.20 -9.88
N TYR A 248 -15.75 -0.05 -8.97
CA TYR A 248 -15.93 1.18 -8.20
C TYR A 248 -14.67 1.50 -7.36
N ARG A 249 -14.12 0.51 -6.65
CA ARG A 249 -12.90 0.66 -5.86
C ARG A 249 -11.69 1.02 -6.73
N GLU A 250 -11.52 0.36 -7.88
CA GLU A 250 -10.47 0.68 -8.86
C GLU A 250 -10.55 2.14 -9.32
N ARG A 251 -11.74 2.60 -9.72
CA ARG A 251 -11.95 3.98 -10.19
C ARG A 251 -11.61 5.01 -9.11
N LYS A 252 -12.03 4.76 -7.86
CA LYS A 252 -11.71 5.62 -6.72
C LYS A 252 -10.20 5.78 -6.53
N HIS A 253 -9.45 4.67 -6.55
CA HIS A 253 -7.99 4.71 -6.40
C HIS A 253 -7.28 5.31 -7.62
N LYS A 254 -7.77 5.03 -8.83
CA LYS A 254 -7.27 5.65 -10.07
C LYS A 254 -7.42 7.17 -10.03
N ASN A 255 -8.60 7.68 -9.67
CA ASN A 255 -8.84 9.12 -9.58
C ASN A 255 -7.95 9.78 -8.51
N SER A 256 -7.79 9.14 -7.36
CA SER A 256 -6.87 9.61 -6.32
C SER A 256 -5.42 9.67 -6.81
N MET A 257 -4.96 8.65 -7.53
CA MET A 257 -3.62 8.58 -8.11
C MET A 257 -3.40 9.69 -9.14
N VAL A 258 -4.33 9.88 -10.08
CA VAL A 258 -4.26 10.94 -11.10
C VAL A 258 -4.23 12.32 -10.45
N ARG A 259 -5.06 12.57 -9.45
CA ARG A 259 -5.06 13.83 -8.70
C ARG A 259 -3.72 14.10 -8.01
N LEU A 260 -3.12 13.08 -7.39
CA LEU A 260 -1.81 13.24 -6.76
C LEU A 260 -0.71 13.46 -7.79
N ASN A 261 -0.69 12.69 -8.89
CA ASN A 261 0.30 12.87 -9.96
C ASN A 261 0.23 14.26 -10.58
N THR A 262 -0.96 14.78 -10.85
CA THR A 262 -1.15 16.15 -11.34
C THR A 262 -0.67 17.20 -10.34
N ALA A 263 -0.88 16.99 -9.03
CA ALA A 263 -0.36 17.87 -8.00
C ALA A 263 1.18 17.88 -7.92
N PHE A 264 1.82 16.72 -8.10
CA PHE A 264 3.27 16.58 -8.17
C PHE A 264 3.83 17.24 -9.45
N GLN A 265 3.25 16.98 -10.62
CA GLN A 265 3.67 17.57 -11.89
C GLN A 265 3.58 19.09 -11.91
N LYS A 266 2.47 19.65 -11.39
CA LYS A 266 2.30 21.11 -11.25
C LYS A 266 3.19 21.72 -10.16
N GLY A 267 3.91 20.89 -9.38
CA GLY A 267 4.86 21.35 -8.39
C GLY A 267 4.26 21.94 -7.12
N TYR A 268 2.97 21.72 -6.85
CA TYR A 268 2.31 22.23 -5.64
C TYR A 268 2.88 21.60 -4.35
N LEU A 269 3.49 20.43 -4.49
CA LEU A 269 4.08 19.67 -3.38
C LEU A 269 5.61 19.84 -3.27
N TYR A 270 6.24 20.71 -4.07
CA TYR A 270 7.68 20.95 -3.95
C TYR A 270 8.05 21.61 -2.61
N LEU A 271 9.20 21.20 -2.05
CA LEU A 271 9.72 21.76 -0.82
C LEU A 271 10.36 23.12 -1.11
N ARG A 272 9.66 24.18 -0.70
CA ARG A 272 10.11 25.56 -0.86
C ARG A 272 9.95 26.32 0.44
N THR A 273 10.95 27.12 0.80
CA THR A 273 10.89 27.99 1.98
C THR A 273 9.82 29.07 1.80
N THR A 274 9.27 29.57 2.91
CA THR A 274 8.26 30.63 2.86
C THR A 274 8.88 31.98 2.51
N ASN A 275 8.11 32.94 2.00
CA ASN A 275 8.65 34.28 1.71
C ASN A 275 9.13 34.95 3.02
N LYS A 276 8.42 34.69 4.12
CA LYS A 276 8.78 35.10 5.48
C LYS A 276 10.16 34.59 5.92
N THR A 277 10.42 33.30 5.75
CA THR A 277 11.72 32.71 6.14
C THR A 277 12.87 33.36 5.38
N VAL A 278 12.74 33.51 4.06
CA VAL A 278 13.78 34.13 3.22
C VAL A 278 13.93 35.62 3.54
N ALA A 279 12.83 36.33 3.78
CA ALA A 279 12.83 37.73 4.18
C ALA A 279 13.62 37.93 5.49
N ASN A 280 13.39 37.08 6.49
CA ASN A 280 14.10 37.11 7.77
C ASN A 280 15.60 36.87 7.62
N VAL A 281 15.99 35.90 6.80
CA VAL A 281 17.41 35.60 6.52
C VAL A 281 18.08 36.74 5.77
N MET A 282 17.40 37.31 4.77
CA MET A 282 17.95 38.36 3.90
C MET A 282 17.89 39.77 4.50
N GLY A 283 17.16 39.99 5.60
CA GLY A 283 16.88 41.32 6.14
C GLY A 283 16.00 42.17 5.22
N LEU A 284 15.11 41.53 4.47
CA LEU A 284 14.18 42.17 3.54
C LEU A 284 12.73 42.04 4.04
N SER A 285 11.82 42.80 3.46
CA SER A 285 10.38 42.58 3.64
C SER A 285 9.87 41.44 2.75
N GLU A 286 8.80 40.76 3.19
CA GLU A 286 8.16 39.71 2.38
C GLU A 286 7.71 40.22 1.00
N ARG A 287 7.31 41.50 0.91
CA ARG A 287 6.91 42.17 -0.34
C ARG A 287 8.09 42.27 -1.30
N GLN A 288 9.28 42.62 -0.82
CA GLN A 288 10.50 42.67 -1.62
C GLN A 288 10.88 41.28 -2.14
N VAL A 289 10.82 40.25 -1.29
CA VAL A 289 11.09 38.87 -1.72
C VAL A 289 10.11 38.43 -2.82
N ASN A 290 8.81 38.76 -2.67
CA ASN A 290 7.81 38.45 -3.68
C ASN A 290 8.04 39.24 -4.99
N TYR A 291 8.46 40.50 -4.90
CA TYR A 291 8.83 41.32 -6.05
C TYR A 291 9.96 40.68 -6.85
N TYR A 292 11.06 40.30 -6.20
CA TYR A 292 12.19 39.64 -6.86
C TYR A 292 11.79 38.30 -7.50
N MET A 293 11.00 37.48 -6.81
CA MET A 293 10.50 36.23 -7.36
C MET A 293 9.58 36.41 -8.58
N ARG A 294 8.79 37.49 -8.62
CA ARG A 294 7.96 37.83 -9.78
C ARG A 294 8.81 38.33 -10.94
N SER A 295 9.81 39.17 -10.67
CA SER A 295 10.78 39.65 -11.68
C SER A 295 11.46 38.47 -12.37
N VAL A 296 12.05 37.55 -11.60
CA VAL A 296 12.72 36.35 -12.13
C VAL A 296 11.76 35.50 -12.97
N ARG A 297 10.51 35.33 -12.53
CA ARG A 297 9.52 34.56 -13.28
C ARG A 297 9.16 35.23 -14.62
N ASN A 298 9.01 36.55 -14.63
CA ASN A 298 8.68 37.28 -15.86
C ASN A 298 9.85 37.26 -16.85
N GLU A 299 11.09 37.38 -16.35
CA GLU A 299 12.31 37.24 -17.15
C GLU A 299 12.40 35.86 -17.81
N TYR A 300 12.10 34.79 -17.07
CA TYR A 300 12.06 33.42 -17.61
C TYR A 300 10.98 33.21 -18.68
N LYS A 301 9.78 33.75 -18.46
CA LYS A 301 8.69 33.66 -19.45
C LYS A 301 9.04 34.38 -20.75
N ASN A 302 9.62 35.57 -20.64
CA ASN A 302 10.05 36.33 -21.81
C ASN A 302 11.21 35.66 -22.57
N GLN A 303 11.97 34.76 -21.93
CA GLN A 303 13.00 33.94 -22.57
C GLN A 303 12.43 32.71 -23.29
N GLU A 304 11.34 32.10 -22.79
CA GLU A 304 10.64 31.00 -23.46
C GLU A 304 9.87 31.45 -24.72
N ASP A 305 9.49 32.74 -24.79
CA ASP A 305 8.78 33.33 -25.95
C ASP A 305 9.73 33.81 -27.09
N LEU A 306 11.05 33.61 -26.97
CA LEU A 306 12.02 33.88 -28.04
C LEU A 306 12.23 32.60 -28.88
N PRO A 307 12.10 32.64 -30.22
CA PRO A 307 12.33 31.46 -31.04
C PRO A 307 13.76 30.97 -30.86
N GLU A 308 13.91 29.69 -30.52
CA GLU A 308 15.18 28.99 -30.47
C GLU A 308 15.95 29.28 -31.76
N LYS A 309 17.07 30.00 -31.64
CA LYS A 309 18.04 30.10 -32.73
C LYS A 309 18.52 28.69 -33.01
N SER A 310 18.10 28.16 -34.15
CA SER A 310 18.62 26.94 -34.76
C SER A 310 20.15 27.00 -34.86
N THR A 311 20.84 26.31 -33.96
CA THR A 311 22.18 25.80 -34.24
C THR A 311 22.04 24.33 -34.58
N SER A 312 21.94 24.10 -35.88
CA SER A 312 22.25 22.85 -36.55
C SER A 312 23.68 22.42 -36.21
N SER A 313 23.83 21.21 -35.68
CA SER A 313 24.92 20.33 -36.09
C SER A 313 24.54 18.91 -35.71
N ASP A 314 24.21 18.16 -36.74
CA ASP A 314 24.01 16.72 -36.75
C ASP A 314 25.16 16.00 -36.06
N THR A 315 24.84 15.05 -35.18
CA THR A 315 25.59 13.80 -35.15
C THR A 315 24.70 12.69 -34.57
N GLU A 316 24.50 11.71 -35.43
CA GLU A 316 23.89 10.41 -35.19
C GLU A 316 24.49 9.72 -33.95
N ILE A 317 23.69 8.85 -33.31
CA ILE A 317 24.05 7.46 -32.99
C ILE A 317 22.77 6.77 -32.49
N GLN A 318 22.23 5.90 -33.36
CA GLN A 318 21.37 4.79 -32.99
C GLN A 318 22.19 3.79 -32.14
N ILE A 319 21.58 3.09 -31.18
CA ILE A 319 21.71 1.63 -30.95
C ILE A 319 21.00 1.20 -29.65
N ALA A 320 20.41 0.00 -29.72
CA ALA A 320 20.04 -0.95 -28.66
C ALA A 320 18.65 -0.84 -28.00
N GLU A 321 17.63 -1.24 -28.76
CA GLU A 321 16.65 -2.21 -28.26
C GLU A 321 17.07 -3.61 -28.76
N LYS A 322 17.55 -4.46 -27.85
CA LYS A 322 17.45 -5.94 -27.85
C LYS A 322 18.36 -6.48 -26.74
N GLU A 323 17.75 -6.88 -25.64
CA GLU A 323 17.96 -8.17 -24.96
C GLU A 323 16.81 -8.44 -23.99
#